data_AF-A0A0G1ZGK2-F1
#
_entry.id   AF-A0A0G1ZGK2-F1
#
_cell.length_a   1.000
_cell.length_b   1.000
_cell.length_c   1.000
_cell.angle_alpha   90.00
_cell.angle_beta   90.00
_cell.angle_gamma   90.00
#
_symmetry.space_group_name_H-M   'P 1'
#
loop_
_entity.id
_entity.type
_entity.pdbx_description
1 polymer ?
#
loop_
_entity_poly.entity_id
_entity_poly.type
_entity_poly.pdbx_seq_one_letter_code
_entity_poly.pdbx_strand_id
1 'polypeptide(L)'
;MVNHSRGGDLDADIVAIVSNHEHGGVRMRADRLGVPFVYFAGPYDAESYSSVLQKTAIRKSEIWVALSGWLRQVHGLDPRRTFNIHPALLSQLNHRFGGKGMYGHHIHEAVKAAFDAGEITESGFTMHFVTDEMDRGPAFFEHRVSLTRGMSADEIAKAVNKAEHEWQPKITNMVVHGDIRWDGKSARSLTFPPGYQYIPRA
;
A
#
# COMPACT_ATOMS: atom_id res chain seq x y z
N MET A 1 -6.19 -8.59 4.02
CA MET A 1 -6.90 -8.64 2.71
C MET A 1 -7.71 -9.91 2.51
N VAL A 2 -7.12 -11.05 2.10
CA VAL A 2 -7.89 -12.28 1.75
C VAL A 2 -8.90 -12.73 2.82
N ASN A 3 -8.47 -12.83 4.09
CA ASN A 3 -9.37 -13.24 5.17
C ASN A 3 -10.50 -12.22 5.42
N HIS A 4 -10.23 -10.92 5.27
CA HIS A 4 -11.24 -9.87 5.42
C HIS A 4 -12.25 -9.90 4.27
N SER A 5 -11.79 -10.21 3.05
CA SER A 5 -12.67 -10.44 1.89
C SER A 5 -13.63 -11.59 2.16
N ARG A 6 -13.13 -12.73 2.64
CA ARG A 6 -13.96 -13.89 3.00
C ARG A 6 -14.83 -13.70 4.24
N GLY A 7 -14.41 -12.82 5.15
CA GLY A 7 -15.10 -12.52 6.39
C GLY A 7 -16.19 -11.45 6.27
N GLY A 8 -16.25 -10.73 5.14
CA GLY A 8 -17.23 -9.67 4.89
C GLY A 8 -16.79 -8.26 5.31
N ASP A 9 -15.59 -8.09 5.86
CA ASP A 9 -15.04 -6.76 6.21
C ASP A 9 -14.55 -5.98 4.98
N LEU A 10 -14.32 -6.68 3.87
CA LEU A 10 -13.94 -6.14 2.56
C LEU A 10 -14.85 -6.76 1.51
N ASP A 11 -15.79 -5.99 0.97
CA ASP A 11 -16.71 -6.43 -0.09
C ASP A 11 -16.06 -6.37 -1.48
N ALA A 12 -15.02 -7.20 -1.64
CA ALA A 12 -14.30 -7.41 -2.89
C ALA A 12 -13.62 -8.77 -2.90
N ASP A 13 -13.52 -9.38 -4.08
CA ASP A 13 -12.81 -10.65 -4.27
C ASP A 13 -11.31 -10.44 -4.47
N ILE A 14 -10.49 -11.20 -3.72
CA ILE A 14 -9.05 -11.30 -4.01
C ILE A 14 -8.83 -12.40 -5.04
N VAL A 15 -8.78 -11.98 -6.30
CA VAL A 15 -8.76 -12.88 -7.47
C VAL A 15 -7.37 -13.44 -7.80
N ALA A 16 -6.31 -12.77 -7.38
CA ALA A 16 -4.93 -13.24 -7.53
C ALA A 16 -3.99 -12.59 -6.51
N ILE A 17 -2.90 -13.29 -6.19
CA ILE A 17 -1.72 -12.74 -5.50
C ILE A 17 -0.55 -12.76 -6.48
N VAL A 18 0.09 -11.61 -6.69
CA VAL A 18 1.24 -11.46 -7.59
C VAL A 18 2.51 -11.26 -6.75
N SER A 19 3.60 -11.92 -7.10
CA SER A 19 4.90 -11.70 -6.48
C SER A 19 6.05 -11.90 -7.45
N ASN A 20 7.12 -11.13 -7.26
CA ASN A 20 8.40 -11.29 -7.96
C ASN A 20 9.33 -12.30 -7.27
N HIS A 21 8.85 -12.97 -6.24
CA HIS A 21 9.50 -14.11 -5.61
C HIS A 21 8.64 -15.35 -5.82
N GLU A 22 9.16 -16.34 -6.54
CA GLU A 22 8.42 -17.56 -6.88
C GLU A 22 8.07 -18.41 -5.64
N HIS A 23 8.94 -18.35 -4.64
CA HIS A 23 8.83 -19.09 -3.39
C HIS A 23 8.81 -18.14 -2.18
N GLY A 24 8.45 -18.68 -1.01
CA GLY A 24 8.49 -17.97 0.27
C GLY A 24 7.12 -17.69 0.87
N GLY A 25 7.08 -16.78 1.85
CA GLY A 25 5.90 -16.56 2.70
C GLY A 25 4.64 -16.16 1.94
N VAL A 26 4.77 -15.34 0.90
CA VAL A 26 3.62 -14.91 0.08
C VAL A 26 3.05 -16.10 -0.71
N ARG A 27 3.92 -16.90 -1.35
CA ARG A 27 3.50 -18.11 -2.07
C ARG A 27 2.80 -19.10 -1.15
N MET A 28 3.42 -19.44 -0.01
CA MET A 28 2.83 -20.37 0.97
C MET A 28 1.47 -19.87 1.48
N ARG A 29 1.30 -18.56 1.67
CA ARG A 29 0.01 -17.97 2.07
C ARG A 29 -1.03 -18.07 0.96
N ALA A 30 -0.67 -17.80 -0.29
CA ALA A 30 -1.56 -17.94 -1.43
C ALA A 30 -2.06 -19.38 -1.57
N ASP A 31 -1.15 -20.36 -1.52
CA ASP A 31 -1.49 -21.80 -1.61
C ASP A 31 -2.40 -22.22 -0.44
N ARG A 32 -2.04 -21.89 0.80
CA ARG A 32 -2.85 -22.23 2.00
C ARG A 32 -4.25 -21.62 1.94
N LEU A 33 -4.37 -20.43 1.39
CA LEU A 33 -5.66 -19.76 1.25
C LEU A 33 -6.39 -20.16 -0.03
N GLY A 34 -5.80 -20.94 -0.94
CA GLY A 34 -6.41 -21.32 -2.21
C GLY A 34 -6.67 -20.12 -3.13
N VAL A 35 -5.80 -19.12 -3.11
CA VAL A 35 -5.87 -17.94 -3.99
C VAL A 35 -4.89 -18.13 -5.14
N PRO A 36 -5.30 -17.87 -6.41
CA PRO A 36 -4.40 -17.97 -7.55
C PRO A 36 -3.12 -17.16 -7.35
N PHE A 37 -1.97 -17.79 -7.57
CA PHE A 37 -0.67 -17.15 -7.46
C PHE A 37 -0.07 -16.90 -8.84
N VAL A 38 0.40 -15.68 -9.09
CA VAL A 38 1.10 -15.31 -10.32
C VAL A 38 2.54 -14.92 -9.97
N TYR A 39 3.48 -15.74 -10.41
CA TYR A 39 4.88 -15.35 -10.41
C TYR A 39 5.15 -14.32 -11.51
N PHE A 40 5.73 -13.19 -11.13
CA PHE A 40 6.06 -12.09 -12.03
C PHE A 40 7.45 -11.52 -11.73
N ALA A 41 8.47 -12.13 -12.33
CA ALA A 41 9.88 -11.74 -12.15
C ALA A 41 10.27 -10.44 -12.89
N GLY A 42 9.44 -9.99 -13.82
CA GLY A 42 9.75 -8.93 -14.79
C GLY A 42 9.76 -9.48 -16.23
N PRO A 43 10.06 -8.64 -17.24
CA PRO A 43 10.37 -7.21 -17.11
C PRO A 43 9.18 -6.42 -16.53
N TYR A 44 9.44 -5.27 -15.88
CA TYR A 44 8.41 -4.48 -15.21
C TYR A 44 7.87 -3.35 -16.10
N ASP A 45 7.67 -3.63 -17.38
CA ASP A 45 7.07 -2.67 -18.32
C ASP A 45 5.54 -2.77 -18.36
N ALA A 46 4.91 -1.80 -19.04
CA ALA A 46 3.46 -1.71 -19.16
C ALA A 46 2.82 -2.96 -19.80
N GLU A 47 3.48 -3.56 -20.79
CA GLU A 47 3.01 -4.76 -21.48
C GLU A 47 3.00 -5.97 -20.55
N SER A 48 4.04 -6.11 -19.73
CA SER A 48 4.19 -7.20 -18.78
C SER A 48 3.19 -7.09 -17.61
N TYR A 49 2.98 -5.89 -17.06
CA TYR A 49 1.90 -5.66 -16.08
C TYR A 49 0.52 -5.95 -16.68
N SER A 50 0.28 -5.52 -17.93
CA SER A 50 -0.94 -5.84 -18.66
C SER A 50 -1.16 -7.37 -18.79
N SER A 51 -0.10 -8.11 -19.09
CA SER A 51 -0.14 -9.57 -19.23
C SER A 51 -0.42 -10.26 -17.89
N VAL A 52 0.08 -9.73 -16.77
CA VAL A 52 -0.27 -10.20 -15.43
C VAL A 52 -1.76 -10.06 -15.15
N LEU A 53 -2.37 -8.92 -15.49
CA LEU A 53 -3.81 -8.73 -15.29
C LEU A 53 -4.65 -9.69 -16.14
N GLN A 54 -4.22 -9.98 -17.37
CA GLN A 54 -4.92 -10.92 -18.26
C GLN A 54 -5.00 -12.34 -17.71
N LYS A 55 -4.03 -12.78 -16.90
CA LYS A 55 -4.05 -14.10 -16.24
C LYS A 55 -5.23 -14.29 -15.29
N THR A 56 -5.88 -13.21 -14.85
CA THR A 56 -7.08 -13.29 -13.99
C THR A 56 -8.35 -13.64 -14.76
N ALA A 57 -8.35 -13.55 -16.09
CA ALA A 57 -9.53 -13.65 -16.94
C ALA A 57 -10.66 -12.64 -16.63
N ILE A 58 -10.36 -11.56 -15.89
CA ILE A 58 -11.29 -10.47 -15.57
C ILE A 58 -11.01 -9.27 -16.49
N ARG A 59 -12.05 -8.49 -16.82
CA ARG A 59 -11.88 -7.25 -17.59
C ARG A 59 -10.99 -6.29 -16.81
N LYS A 60 -9.96 -5.73 -17.46
CA LYS A 60 -9.03 -4.78 -16.82
C LYS A 60 -9.75 -3.61 -16.12
N SER A 61 -10.88 -3.15 -16.65
CA SER A 61 -11.70 -2.07 -16.08
C SER A 61 -12.37 -2.43 -14.74
N GLU A 62 -12.36 -3.69 -14.34
CA GLU A 62 -12.97 -4.20 -13.11
C GLU A 62 -11.92 -4.58 -12.06
N ILE A 63 -10.65 -4.62 -12.44
CA ILE A 63 -9.56 -5.01 -11.56
C ILE A 63 -9.05 -3.78 -10.82
N TRP A 64 -8.94 -3.91 -9.50
CA TRP A 64 -8.15 -3.04 -8.64
C TRP A 64 -6.80 -3.69 -8.35
N VAL A 65 -5.75 -2.88 -8.30
CA VAL A 65 -4.39 -3.34 -7.97
C VAL A 65 -3.95 -2.68 -6.67
N ALA A 66 -3.80 -3.49 -5.63
CA ALA A 66 -3.29 -3.07 -4.33
C ALA A 66 -1.82 -3.52 -4.19
N LEU A 67 -0.89 -2.58 -4.25
CA LEU A 67 0.52 -2.83 -3.98
C LEU A 67 0.72 -2.92 -2.46
N SER A 68 1.20 -4.06 -1.99
CA SER A 68 1.40 -4.33 -0.56
C SER A 68 2.73 -5.07 -0.38
N GLY A 69 3.80 -4.30 -0.15
CA GLY A 69 5.17 -4.83 -0.16
C GLY A 69 5.72 -5.11 -1.56
N TRP A 70 5.17 -4.46 -2.59
CA TRP A 70 5.68 -4.53 -3.95
C TRP A 70 6.77 -3.46 -4.16
N LEU A 71 8.01 -3.89 -4.41
CA LEU A 71 9.19 -3.02 -4.40
C LEU A 71 9.67 -2.60 -5.80
N ARG A 72 8.80 -2.72 -6.81
CA ARG A 72 9.13 -2.38 -8.20
C ARG A 72 8.29 -1.21 -8.66
N GLN A 73 8.91 -0.35 -9.47
CA GLN A 73 8.21 0.69 -10.21
C GLN A 73 7.09 0.05 -11.04
N VAL A 74 5.91 0.62 -10.97
CA VAL A 74 4.74 0.17 -11.73
C VAL A 74 4.60 1.04 -12.97
N HIS A 75 4.25 0.41 -14.10
CA HIS A 75 4.06 1.10 -15.37
C HIS A 75 2.78 0.62 -16.04
N GLY A 76 2.04 1.55 -16.67
CA GLY A 76 0.91 1.23 -17.54
C GLY A 76 -0.36 0.70 -16.85
N LEU A 77 -0.40 0.65 -15.52
CA LEU A 77 -1.62 0.38 -14.76
C LEU A 77 -2.49 1.64 -14.66
N ASP A 78 -3.82 1.47 -14.54
CA ASP A 78 -4.73 2.60 -14.38
C ASP A 78 -4.48 3.27 -13.01
N PRO A 79 -4.00 4.53 -12.98
CA PRO A 79 -3.68 5.22 -11.72
C PRO A 79 -4.90 5.44 -10.82
N ARG A 80 -6.11 5.40 -11.39
CA ARG A 80 -7.38 5.52 -10.64
C ARG A 80 -7.76 4.22 -9.93
N ARG A 81 -7.14 3.10 -10.32
CA ARG A 81 -7.42 1.75 -9.81
C ARG A 81 -6.21 1.06 -9.18
N THR A 82 -5.12 1.80 -9.01
CA THR A 82 -3.86 1.29 -8.48
C THR A 82 -3.46 2.12 -7.27
N PHE A 83 -3.34 1.48 -6.12
CA PHE A 83 -2.93 2.13 -4.88
C PHE A 83 -1.86 1.30 -4.17
N ASN A 84 -1.08 1.96 -3.32
CA ASN A 84 -0.01 1.36 -2.54
C ASN A 84 -0.25 1.61 -1.05
N ILE A 85 0.28 0.70 -0.23
CA ILE A 85 0.48 0.93 1.20
C ILE A 85 1.99 1.04 1.48
N HIS A 86 2.37 2.12 2.16
CA HIS A 86 3.76 2.44 2.49
C HIS A 86 3.92 2.56 4.01
N PRO A 87 4.85 1.83 4.66
CA PRO A 87 4.94 1.71 6.13
C PRO A 87 5.65 2.91 6.79
N ALA A 88 5.35 4.13 6.33
CA ALA A 88 5.71 5.39 6.97
C ALA A 88 4.66 6.47 6.65
N LEU A 89 4.67 7.56 7.41
CA LEU A 89 3.90 8.76 7.13
C LEU A 89 4.63 9.57 6.04
N LEU A 90 4.10 9.56 4.81
CA LEU A 90 4.71 10.27 3.69
C LEU A 90 4.59 11.79 3.84
N SER A 91 3.65 12.28 4.66
CA SER A 91 3.54 13.71 4.95
C SER A 91 4.67 14.24 5.85
N GLN A 92 5.37 13.36 6.58
CA GLN A 92 6.43 13.78 7.49
C GLN A 92 7.71 14.20 6.75
N LEU A 93 8.33 15.26 7.27
CA LEU A 93 9.69 15.70 6.92
C LEU A 93 9.93 15.79 5.41
N ASN A 94 8.99 16.40 4.69
CA ASN A 94 9.06 16.57 3.23
C ASN A 94 9.22 15.22 2.48
N HIS A 95 8.48 14.20 2.90
CA HIS A 95 8.46 12.84 2.33
C HIS A 95 9.79 12.09 2.47
N ARG A 96 10.58 12.38 3.50
CA ARG A 96 11.89 11.76 3.72
C ARG A 96 11.85 10.22 3.79
N PHE A 97 10.71 9.67 4.21
CA PHE A 97 10.55 8.23 4.40
C PHE A 97 9.97 7.50 3.19
N GLY A 98 9.79 8.15 2.04
CA GLY A 98 9.29 7.54 0.81
C GLY A 98 10.33 7.52 -0.33
N GLY A 99 10.06 6.72 -1.35
CA GLY A 99 10.85 6.67 -2.57
C GLY A 99 12.05 5.73 -2.51
N LYS A 100 13.00 5.94 -3.42
CA LYS A 100 14.12 5.01 -3.63
C LYS A 100 14.95 4.81 -2.36
N GLY A 101 15.12 3.56 -1.95
CA GLY A 101 15.89 3.18 -0.76
C GLY A 101 15.05 3.07 0.52
N MET A 102 13.83 3.60 0.51
CA MET A 102 12.88 3.51 1.62
C MET A 102 11.97 2.31 1.41
N TYR A 103 12.50 1.11 1.65
CA TYR A 103 11.73 -0.15 1.59
C TYR A 103 12.13 -1.09 2.72
N GLY A 104 11.22 -1.99 3.10
CA GLY A 104 11.47 -3.00 4.12
C GLY A 104 11.94 -2.39 5.44
N HIS A 105 12.95 -3.00 6.06
CA HIS A 105 13.45 -2.58 7.37
C HIS A 105 14.10 -1.19 7.37
N HIS A 106 14.67 -0.73 6.24
CA HIS A 106 15.33 0.57 6.12
C HIS A 106 14.38 1.74 6.48
N ILE A 107 13.08 1.58 6.23
CA ILE A 107 12.07 2.59 6.57
C ILE A 107 12.04 2.80 8.09
N HIS A 108 11.97 1.70 8.84
CA HIS A 108 11.86 1.75 10.30
C HIS A 108 13.17 2.18 10.97
N GLU A 109 14.32 1.88 10.37
CA GLU A 109 15.63 2.44 10.78
C GLU A 109 15.67 3.95 10.57
N ALA A 110 15.21 4.46 9.42
CA ALA A 110 15.16 5.90 9.14
C ALA A 110 14.18 6.63 10.08
N VAL A 111 13.01 6.05 10.34
CA VAL A 111 12.04 6.56 11.33
C VAL A 111 12.65 6.56 12.73
N LYS A 112 13.34 5.48 13.13
CA LYS A 112 14.01 5.42 14.43
C LYS A 112 15.06 6.52 14.57
N ALA A 113 15.91 6.71 13.56
CA ALA A 113 16.93 7.76 13.57
C ALA A 113 16.29 9.16 13.71
N ALA A 114 15.20 9.40 13.00
CA ALA A 114 14.42 10.64 13.11
C ALA A 114 13.86 10.88 14.52
N PHE A 115 13.30 9.81 15.11
CA PHE A 115 12.73 9.85 16.44
C PHE A 115 13.80 10.08 17.52
N ASP A 116 14.93 9.38 17.44
CA ASP A 116 16.06 9.55 18.35
C ASP A 116 16.67 10.96 18.27
N ALA A 117 16.62 11.59 17.09
CA ALA A 117 17.03 12.97 16.86
C ALA A 117 15.97 14.01 17.31
N GLY A 118 14.78 13.57 17.75
CA GLY A 118 13.69 14.44 18.19
C GLY A 118 12.93 15.15 17.05
N GLU A 119 13.09 14.70 15.80
CA GLU A 119 12.45 15.32 14.63
C GLU A 119 10.97 14.93 14.47
N ILE A 120 10.61 13.76 15.00
CA ILE A 120 9.24 13.21 14.97
C ILE A 120 8.91 12.58 16.32
N THR A 121 7.63 12.37 16.58
CA THR A 121 7.12 11.70 17.79
C THR A 121 6.27 10.46 17.47
N GLU A 122 6.06 10.20 16.19
CA GLU A 122 5.15 9.18 15.69
C GLU A 122 5.66 8.61 14.37
N SER A 123 5.40 7.32 14.16
CA SER A 123 5.49 6.62 12.89
C SER A 123 4.07 6.35 12.38
N GLY A 124 3.92 5.46 11.43
CA GLY A 124 2.62 5.13 10.86
C GLY A 124 2.77 4.49 9.49
N PHE A 125 1.68 4.53 8.73
CA PHE A 125 1.69 4.14 7.34
C PHE A 125 0.77 5.04 6.52
N THR A 126 1.04 5.08 5.22
CA THR A 126 0.29 5.86 4.23
C THR A 126 -0.31 4.92 3.21
N MET A 127 -1.56 5.17 2.81
CA MET A 127 -2.10 4.64 1.56
C MET A 127 -2.29 5.77 0.56
N HIS A 128 -1.80 5.55 -0.66
CA HIS A 128 -1.80 6.55 -1.71
C HIS A 128 -2.05 5.91 -3.07
N PHE A 129 -2.60 6.68 -4.02
CA PHE A 129 -2.69 6.21 -5.40
C PHE A 129 -1.28 6.14 -6.01
N VAL A 130 -1.08 5.23 -6.94
CA VAL A 130 0.23 5.04 -7.59
C VAL A 130 0.33 5.96 -8.80
N THR A 131 1.48 6.61 -8.93
CA THR A 131 1.86 7.44 -10.08
C THR A 131 3.19 6.98 -10.64
N ASP A 132 3.68 7.64 -11.69
CA ASP A 132 5.01 7.39 -12.26
C ASP A 132 6.16 7.81 -11.33
N GLU A 133 5.86 8.49 -10.22
CA GLU A 133 6.82 8.85 -9.20
C GLU A 133 6.60 7.99 -7.94
N MET A 134 7.61 7.20 -7.58
CA MET A 134 7.55 6.27 -6.45
C MET A 134 7.22 6.99 -5.14
N ASP A 135 6.15 6.56 -4.48
CA ASP A 135 5.62 7.11 -3.23
C ASP A 135 5.34 8.63 -3.26
N ARG A 136 5.02 9.17 -4.44
CA ARG A 136 4.64 10.59 -4.63
C ARG A 136 3.22 10.80 -5.11
N GLY A 137 2.47 9.72 -5.29
CA GLY A 137 1.06 9.82 -5.65
C GLY A 137 0.22 10.39 -4.51
N PRO A 138 -1.01 10.84 -4.82
CA PRO A 138 -1.85 11.52 -3.84
C PRO A 138 -2.25 10.56 -2.71
N ALA A 139 -1.79 10.89 -1.51
CA ALA A 139 -2.10 10.15 -0.29
C ALA A 139 -3.54 10.42 0.14
N PHE A 140 -4.28 9.35 0.41
CA PHE A 140 -5.70 9.40 0.79
C PHE A 140 -5.97 8.87 2.19
N PHE A 141 -4.97 8.28 2.84
CA PHE A 141 -5.09 7.80 4.21
C PHE A 141 -3.71 7.79 4.88
N GLU A 142 -3.65 8.28 6.11
CA GLU A 142 -2.55 8.04 7.03
C GLU A 142 -3.07 7.56 8.38
N HIS A 143 -2.43 6.53 8.92
CA HIS A 143 -2.63 6.13 10.30
C HIS A 143 -1.35 6.32 11.10
N ARG A 144 -1.48 7.03 12.22
CA ARG A 144 -0.36 7.40 13.10
C ARG A 144 -0.19 6.39 14.22
N VAL A 145 1.05 6.02 14.49
CA VAL A 145 1.47 5.12 15.57
C VAL A 145 2.46 5.87 16.45
N SER A 146 2.06 6.15 17.70
CA SER A 146 2.92 6.86 18.65
C SER A 146 4.20 6.10 18.91
N LEU A 147 5.32 6.82 18.96
CA LEU A 147 6.62 6.26 19.33
C LEU A 147 6.91 6.53 20.80
N THR A 148 7.50 5.55 21.47
CA THR A 148 7.98 5.68 22.84
C THR A 148 9.49 5.60 22.89
N ARG A 149 10.11 6.38 23.78
CA ARG A 149 11.57 6.42 23.95
C ARG A 149 12.11 5.01 24.16
N GLY A 150 13.16 4.67 23.41
CA GLY A 150 13.84 3.36 23.51
C GLY A 150 13.28 2.29 22.57
N MET A 151 12.22 2.55 21.81
CA MET A 151 11.77 1.61 20.77
C MET A 151 12.88 1.33 19.76
N SER A 152 13.05 0.05 19.45
CA SER A 152 13.86 -0.45 18.34
C SER A 152 13.11 -0.33 17.01
N ALA A 153 13.85 -0.35 15.90
CA ALA A 153 13.25 -0.35 14.56
C ALA A 153 12.30 -1.55 14.35
N ASP A 154 12.61 -2.71 14.94
CA ASP A 154 11.74 -3.89 14.92
C ASP A 154 10.43 -3.69 15.67
N GLU A 155 10.45 -3.02 16.83
CA GLU A 155 9.23 -2.71 17.58
C GLU A 155 8.37 -1.70 16.83
N ILE A 156 8.99 -0.72 16.17
CA ILE A 156 8.30 0.22 15.28
C ILE A 156 7.65 -0.55 14.12
N ALA A 157 8.41 -1.42 13.46
CA ALA A 157 7.92 -2.24 12.35
C ALA A 157 6.72 -3.11 12.76
N LYS A 158 6.80 -3.76 13.92
CA LYS A 158 5.69 -4.58 14.46
C LYS A 158 4.46 -3.75 14.78
N ALA A 159 4.64 -2.57 15.38
CA ALA A 159 3.53 -1.68 15.71
C ALA A 159 2.84 -1.14 14.45
N VAL A 160 3.62 -0.70 13.46
CA VAL A 160 3.11 -0.26 12.15
C VAL A 160 2.40 -1.41 11.43
N ASN A 161 3.01 -2.59 11.33
CA ASN A 161 2.41 -3.73 10.64
C ASN A 161 1.09 -4.21 11.28
N LYS A 162 0.98 -4.12 12.62
CA LYS A 162 -0.29 -4.38 13.30
C LYS A 162 -1.37 -3.40 12.85
N ALA A 163 -1.03 -2.10 12.77
CA ALA A 163 -1.95 -1.08 12.30
C ALA A 163 -2.32 -1.27 10.81
N GLU A 164 -1.37 -1.62 9.95
CA GLU A 164 -1.63 -1.93 8.54
C GLU A 164 -2.68 -3.05 8.40
N HIS A 165 -2.51 -4.15 9.13
CA HIS A 165 -3.46 -5.28 9.09
C HIS A 165 -4.87 -4.89 9.53
N GLU A 166 -5.00 -3.96 10.48
CA GLU A 166 -6.29 -3.48 10.95
C GLU A 166 -6.97 -2.56 9.92
N TRP A 167 -6.21 -1.64 9.32
CA TRP A 167 -6.77 -0.51 8.59
C TRP A 167 -6.78 -0.70 7.07
N GLN A 168 -5.78 -1.37 6.50
CA GLN A 168 -5.70 -1.64 5.06
C GLN A 168 -7.01 -2.21 4.47
N PRO A 169 -7.63 -3.28 5.02
CA PRO A 169 -8.87 -3.81 4.45
C PRO A 169 -10.03 -2.80 4.48
N LYS A 170 -10.19 -2.05 5.58
CA LYS A 170 -11.26 -1.06 5.74
C LYS A 170 -11.16 0.05 4.70
N ILE A 171 -9.95 0.58 4.53
CA ILE A 171 -9.70 1.67 3.58
C ILE A 171 -9.75 1.16 2.14
N THR A 172 -9.24 -0.05 1.86
CA THR A 172 -9.42 -0.67 0.54
C THR A 172 -10.90 -0.80 0.19
N ASN A 173 -11.78 -1.19 1.13
CA ASN A 173 -13.22 -1.26 0.89
C ASN A 173 -13.77 0.08 0.37
N MET A 174 -13.47 1.18 1.08
CA MET A 174 -13.90 2.53 0.68
C MET A 174 -13.37 2.93 -0.71
N VAL A 175 -12.14 2.55 -1.04
CA VAL A 175 -11.53 2.84 -2.36
C VAL A 175 -12.23 2.03 -3.48
N VAL A 176 -12.44 0.72 -3.29
CA VAL A 176 -12.99 -0.14 -4.36
C VAL A 176 -14.47 0.12 -4.65
N HIS A 177 -15.25 0.58 -3.65
CA HIS A 177 -16.63 1.07 -3.84
C HIS A 177 -16.68 2.55 -4.25
N GLY A 178 -15.55 3.24 -4.17
CA GLY A 178 -15.42 4.61 -4.64
C GLY A 178 -16.00 5.66 -3.68
N ASP A 179 -16.01 5.39 -2.38
CA ASP A 179 -16.16 6.43 -1.38
C ASP A 179 -14.90 7.33 -1.37
N ILE A 180 -13.74 6.74 -1.63
CA ILE A 180 -12.48 7.43 -1.88
C ILE A 180 -12.13 7.29 -3.36
N ARG A 181 -11.98 8.40 -4.08
CA ARG A 181 -11.68 8.40 -5.52
C ARG A 181 -10.67 9.46 -5.87
N TRP A 182 -9.96 9.22 -6.97
CA TRP A 182 -9.05 10.15 -7.62
C TRP A 182 -9.26 10.11 -9.13
N ASP A 183 -9.12 11.25 -9.82
CA ASP A 183 -9.30 11.34 -11.28
C ASP A 183 -8.10 10.83 -12.09
N GLY A 184 -6.99 10.49 -11.41
CA GLY A 184 -5.76 10.04 -12.06
C GLY A 184 -4.88 11.18 -12.59
N LYS A 185 -5.23 12.44 -12.33
CA LYS A 185 -4.55 13.62 -12.89
C LYS A 185 -4.11 14.60 -11.81
N SER A 186 -5.02 15.08 -10.98
CA SER A 186 -4.77 16.15 -10.01
C SER A 186 -4.99 15.66 -8.60
N ALA A 187 -4.02 15.82 -7.70
CA ALA A 187 -4.21 15.47 -6.29
C ALA A 187 -5.42 16.19 -5.65
N ARG A 188 -5.80 17.35 -6.18
CA ARG A 188 -6.97 18.12 -5.72
C ARG A 188 -8.32 17.49 -6.08
N SER A 189 -8.34 16.49 -6.96
CA SER A 189 -9.56 15.76 -7.32
C SER A 189 -9.90 14.63 -6.35
N LEU A 190 -9.06 14.41 -5.32
CA LEU A 190 -9.37 13.45 -4.27
C LEU A 190 -10.71 13.77 -3.62
N THR A 191 -11.61 12.80 -3.67
CA THR A 191 -12.90 12.87 -2.97
C THR A 191 -12.92 11.86 -1.83
N PHE A 192 -13.59 12.23 -0.74
CA PHE A 192 -13.72 11.42 0.46
C PHE A 192 -15.18 11.39 0.90
N PRO A 193 -15.62 10.37 1.67
CA PRO A 193 -16.95 10.40 2.26
C PRO A 193 -17.08 11.51 3.32
N PRO A 194 -18.31 11.94 3.63
CA PRO A 194 -18.55 12.94 4.67
C PRO A 194 -17.94 12.54 6.02
N GLY A 195 -17.27 13.48 6.69
CA GLY A 195 -16.67 13.28 8.01
C GLY A 195 -15.35 12.49 8.03
N TYR A 196 -14.75 12.23 6.86
CA TYR A 196 -13.48 11.51 6.78
C TYR A 196 -12.33 12.30 7.43
N GLN A 197 -11.70 11.69 8.44
CA GLN A 197 -10.76 12.36 9.35
C GLN A 197 -9.30 11.91 9.19
N TYR A 198 -9.03 11.00 8.26
CA TYR A 198 -7.70 10.40 8.04
C TYR A 198 -6.96 11.01 6.84
N ILE A 199 -7.37 12.21 6.43
CA ILE A 199 -6.71 12.95 5.35
C ILE A 199 -5.29 13.30 5.82
N PRO A 200 -4.24 12.91 5.07
CA PRO A 200 -2.87 13.26 5.39
C PRO A 200 -2.72 14.78 5.56
N ARG A 201 -2.11 15.21 6.65
CA ARG A 201 -1.88 16.64 6.93
C ARG A 201 -0.55 17.04 6.30
N ALA A 202 -0.60 18.06 5.42
CA ALA A 202 0.59 18.70 4.86
C ALA A 202 1.38 19.47 5.94
#